data_AF-A0A9R1DC82-F1
#
_entry.id   AF-A0A9R1DC82-F1
#
_cell.length_a   1.000
_cell.length_b   1.000
_cell.length_c   1.000
_cell.angle_alpha   90.00
_cell.angle_beta   90.00
_cell.angle_gamma   90.00
#
_symmetry.space_group_name_H-M   'P 1'
#
loop_
_entity.id
_entity.type
_entity.pdbx_description
1 polymer ?
#
loop_
_entity_poly.entity_id
_entity_poly.type
_entity_poly.pdbx_seq_one_letter_code
_entity_poly.pdbx_strand_id
1 'polypeptide(L)'
;YAELANATNGFASENLIGVGSFGSVYKGRMVIHGQQVIVAVKVFNLQQRSASQSFLAECETLSCVRHRNLVKILTVCSSMAFHSQDFKALLFEFLPNGNLD
;
A
#
# COMPACT_ATOMS: atom_id res chain seq x y z
N TYR A 1 -3.92 -4.66 9.10
CA TYR A 1 -5.16 -3.89 8.88
C TYR A 1 -5.27 -2.68 9.80
N ALA A 2 -5.48 -2.84 11.11
CA ALA A 2 -5.80 -1.74 12.03
C ALA A 2 -4.81 -0.57 12.00
N GLU A 3 -3.51 -0.85 11.98
CA GLU A 3 -2.48 0.18 11.90
C GLU A 3 -2.54 0.98 10.60
N LEU A 4 -2.75 0.31 9.46
CA LEU A 4 -2.91 0.95 8.15
C LEU A 4 -4.22 1.75 8.07
N ALA A 5 -5.30 1.23 8.65
CA ALA A 5 -6.57 1.94 8.73
C ALA A 5 -6.39 3.23 9.56
N ASN A 6 -5.77 3.15 10.74
CA ASN A 6 -5.48 4.34 11.56
C ASN A 6 -4.59 5.35 10.80
N ALA A 7 -3.54 4.88 10.15
CA ALA A 7 -2.62 5.72 9.40
C ALA A 7 -3.27 6.48 8.23
N THR A 8 -4.33 5.92 7.64
CA THR A 8 -5.03 6.43 6.45
C THR A 8 -6.40 7.04 6.77
N ASN A 9 -6.71 7.27 8.05
CA ASN A 9 -8.03 7.73 8.51
C ASN A 9 -9.17 6.82 8.01
N GLY A 10 -9.00 5.50 8.14
CA GLY A 10 -9.96 4.49 7.69
C GLY A 10 -10.03 4.35 6.17
N PHE A 11 -8.93 4.61 5.46
CA PHE A 11 -8.91 4.69 3.99
C PHE A 11 -9.86 5.77 3.43
N ALA A 12 -9.94 6.91 4.12
CA ALA A 12 -10.78 8.04 3.71
C ALA A 12 -10.41 8.55 2.31
N SER A 13 -11.41 9.02 1.56
CA SER A 13 -11.24 9.56 0.20
C SER A 13 -10.33 10.78 0.13
N GLU A 14 -10.27 11.59 1.18
CA GLU A 14 -9.33 12.70 1.33
C GLU A 14 -7.85 12.27 1.27
N ASN A 15 -7.58 11.01 1.60
CA ASN A 15 -6.25 10.42 1.56
C ASN A 15 -6.02 9.61 0.29
N LEU A 16 -6.99 9.48 -0.62
CA LEU A 16 -6.81 8.78 -1.88
C LEU A 16 -5.90 9.58 -2.80
N ILE A 17 -4.77 9.00 -3.20
CA ILE A 17 -3.76 9.64 -4.05
C ILE A 17 -3.62 8.97 -5.42
N GLY A 18 -4.25 7.82 -5.64
CA GLY A 18 -4.26 7.17 -6.93
C GLY A 18 -5.17 5.96 -6.99
N VAL A 19 -5.72 5.68 -8.16
CA VAL A 19 -6.48 4.46 -8.43
C VAL A 19 -5.81 3.77 -9.61
N GLY A 20 -5.34 2.55 -9.38
CA GLY A 20 -4.71 1.73 -10.40
C GLY A 20 -5.60 0.57 -10.78
N SER A 21 -5.14 -0.20 -11.77
CA SER A 21 -5.92 -1.31 -12.30
C SER A 21 -6.30 -2.35 -11.27
N PHE A 22 -5.54 -2.56 -10.17
CA PHE A 22 -5.78 -3.64 -9.20
C PHE A 22 -6.11 -3.16 -7.79
N GLY A 23 -6.32 -1.85 -7.60
CA GLY A 23 -6.50 -1.30 -6.26
C GLY A 23 -6.35 0.21 -6.17
N SER A 24 -6.43 0.71 -4.95
CA SER A 24 -6.35 2.13 -4.62
C SER A 24 -5.14 2.42 -3.75
N VAL A 25 -4.53 3.58 -3.92
CA VAL A 25 -3.37 4.03 -3.15
C VAL A 25 -3.77 5.20 -2.27
N TYR A 26 -3.51 5.07 -0.97
CA TYR A 26 -3.85 6.07 0.04
C TYR A 26 -2.57 6.64 0.66
N LYS A 27 -2.56 7.95 0.92
CA LYS A 27 -1.56 8.60 1.74
C LYS A 27 -1.84 8.31 3.22
N GLY A 28 -0.80 7.97 3.97
CA GLY A 28 -0.91 7.74 5.40
C GLY A 28 0.19 8.42 6.20
N ARG A 29 -0.02 8.51 7.51
CA ARG A 29 0.97 8.98 8.49
C ARG A 29 1.19 7.87 9.52
N MET A 30 2.41 7.39 9.63
CA MET A 30 2.79 6.32 10.57
C MET A 30 3.97 6.75 11.43
N VAL A 31 4.04 6.24 12.65
CA VAL A 31 5.23 6.41 13.50
C VAL A 31 6.09 5.17 13.37
N ILE A 32 7.25 5.31 12.74
CA ILE A 32 8.21 4.22 12.54
C ILE A 32 9.50 4.61 13.27
N HIS A 33 9.95 3.77 14.21
CA HIS A 33 11.11 4.03 15.07
C HIS A 33 11.04 5.40 15.80
N GLY A 34 9.85 5.82 16.22
CA GLY A 34 9.63 7.09 16.92
C GLY A 34 9.61 8.33 16.03
N GLN A 35 9.74 8.18 14.71
CA GLN A 35 9.64 9.28 13.74
C GLN A 35 8.35 9.21 12.95
N GLN A 36 7.74 10.36 12.70
CA GLN A 36 6.58 10.46 11.83
C GLN A 36 7.01 10.36 10.37
N VAL A 37 6.54 9.33 9.68
CA VAL A 37 6.83 9.05 8.27
C VAL A 37 5.54 9.16 7.46
N ILE A 38 5.64 9.80 6.30
CA ILE A 38 4.56 9.81 5.31
C ILE A 38 4.70 8.57 4.44
N VAL A 39 3.63 7.81 4.31
CA VAL A 39 3.60 6.54 3.60
C VAL A 39 2.54 6.55 2.50
N ALA A 40 2.70 5.67 1.53
CA ALA A 40 1.65 5.31 0.58
C ALA A 40 1.20 3.86 0.83
N VAL A 41 -0.10 3.64 0.93
CA VAL A 41 -0.72 2.34 1.21
C VAL A 41 -1.54 1.93 -0.01
N LYS A 42 -1.05 0.96 -0.79
CA LYS A 42 -1.82 0.37 -1.88
C LYS A 42 -2.68 -0.76 -1.35
N VAL A 43 -4.00 -0.59 -1.39
CA VAL A 43 -4.99 -1.59 -1.01
C VAL A 43 -5.52 -2.26 -2.28
N PHE A 44 -5.40 -3.58 -2.35
CA PHE A 44 -5.81 -4.35 -3.53
C PHE A 44 -7.31 -4.65 -3.52
N ASN A 45 -7.96 -4.47 -4.67
CA ASN A 45 -9.36 -4.86 -4.85
C ASN A 45 -9.45 -6.36 -5.14
N LEU A 46 -9.60 -7.18 -4.10
CA LEU A 46 -9.61 -8.65 -4.25
C LEU A 46 -10.86 -9.20 -4.95
N GLN A 47 -11.89 -8.39 -5.21
CA GLN A 47 -13.00 -8.77 -6.07
C GLN A 47 -12.59 -8.80 -7.55
N GLN A 48 -11.52 -8.10 -7.91
CA GLN A 48 -11.03 -8.09 -9.27
C GLN A 48 -10.21 -9.35 -9.58
N ARG A 49 -10.52 -9.96 -10.73
CA ARG A 49 -9.76 -11.08 -11.26
C ARG A 49 -8.27 -10.71 -11.33
N SER A 50 -7.42 -11.60 -10.83
CA SER A 50 -5.97 -11.45 -10.78
C SER A 50 -5.41 -10.38 -9.82
N ALA A 51 -6.21 -9.69 -9.00
CA ALA A 51 -5.66 -8.78 -7.99
C ALA A 51 -4.73 -9.48 -6.98
N SER A 52 -5.07 -10.71 -6.58
CA SER A 52 -4.18 -11.54 -5.75
C SER A 52 -2.87 -11.92 -6.45
N GLN A 53 -2.89 -12.15 -7.77
CA GLN A 53 -1.68 -12.45 -8.55
C GLN A 53 -0.83 -11.19 -8.73
N SER A 54 -1.46 -10.04 -8.99
CA SER A 54 -0.80 -8.74 -9.05
C SER A 54 -0.14 -8.40 -7.72
N PHE A 55 -0.79 -8.67 -6.59
CA PHE A 55 -0.16 -8.52 -5.27
C PHE A 55 1.12 -9.35 -5.12
N LEU A 56 1.08 -10.64 -5.50
CA LEU A 56 2.26 -11.51 -5.43
C LEU A 56 3.38 -11.02 -6.35
N ALA A 57 3.05 -10.68 -7.60
CA ALA A 57 4.01 -10.17 -8.57
C ALA A 57 4.66 -8.85 -8.11
N GLU A 58 3.87 -7.94 -7.53
CA GLU A 58 4.39 -6.68 -6.98
C GLU A 58 5.25 -6.91 -5.74
N CYS A 59 4.85 -7.82 -4.84
CA CYS A 59 5.69 -8.24 -3.71
C CYS A 59 7.04 -8.77 -4.19
N GLU A 60 7.06 -9.73 -5.12
CA GLU A 60 8.28 -10.34 -5.64
C GLU A 60 9.17 -9.29 -6.31
N THR A 61 8.62 -8.51 -7.24
CA THR A 61 9.36 -7.50 -8.01
C THR A 61 10.00 -6.46 -7.09
N LEU A 62 9.23 -5.91 -6.15
CA LEU A 62 9.68 -4.78 -5.34
C LEU A 62 10.44 -5.21 -4.07
N SER A 63 10.33 -6.47 -3.65
CA SER A 63 11.18 -7.05 -2.59
C SER A 63 12.63 -7.26 -3.05
N CYS A 64 12.83 -7.56 -4.33
CA CYS A 64 14.13 -7.93 -4.90
C CYS A 64 14.90 -6.74 -5.49
N VAL A 65 14.24 -5.59 -5.69
CA VAL A 65 14.83 -4.45 -6.38
C VAL A 65 15.10 -3.30 -5.41
N ARG A 66 16.39 -2.98 -5.23
CA ARG A 66 16.84 -1.77 -4.52
C ARG A 66 17.47 -0.82 -5.52
N HIS A 67 16.72 0.19 -5.95
CA HIS A 67 17.21 1.20 -6.88
C HIS A 67 16.76 2.59 -6.42
N ARG A 68 17.62 3.60 -6.58
CA ARG A 68 17.36 4.99 -6.15
C ARG A 68 16.14 5.64 -6.82
N ASN A 69 15.71 5.11 -7.97
CA ASN A 69 14.55 5.59 -8.73
C ASN A 69 13.32 4.66 -8.62
N LEU A 70 13.37 3.63 -7.76
CA LEU A 70 12.25 2.72 -7.55
C LEU A 70 11.74 2.86 -6.11
N VAL A 71 10.43 2.86 -5.96
CA VAL A 71 9.77 3.03 -4.65
C VAL A 71 10.16 1.85 -3.76
N LYS A 72 10.73 2.15 -2.60
CA LYS A 72 11.09 1.13 -1.61
C LYS A 72 9.83 0.60 -0.92
N ILE A 73 9.60 -0.71 -0.96
CA ILE A 73 8.63 -1.35 -0.06
C ILE A 73 9.15 -1.23 1.37
N LEU A 74 8.31 -0.66 2.23
CA LEU A 74 8.54 -0.64 3.67
C LEU A 74 8.01 -1.94 4.30
N THR A 75 6.81 -2.39 3.91
CA THR A 75 6.16 -3.56 4.50
C THR A 75 5.09 -4.15 3.58
N VAL A 76 4.92 -5.46 3.63
CA VAL A 76 3.80 -6.18 3.00
C VAL A 76 2.78 -6.53 4.09
N CYS A 77 1.50 -6.22 3.88
CA CYS A 77 0.43 -6.59 4.80
C CYS A 77 -0.53 -7.56 4.11
N SER A 78 -0.55 -8.80 4.57
CA SER A 78 -1.58 -9.78 4.22
C SER A 78 -2.26 -10.20 5.51
N SER A 79 -3.56 -9.96 5.62
CA SER A 79 -4.34 -10.28 6.80
C SER A 79 -5.67 -10.88 6.38
N MET A 80 -6.04 -11.99 6.99
CA MET A 80 -7.41 -12.48 6.96
C MET A 80 -8.16 -11.69 8.02
N ALA A 81 -9.09 -10.81 7.62
CA ALA A 81 -9.93 -10.13 8.60
C ALA A 81 -10.92 -11.13 9.21
N PHE A 82 -11.18 -11.01 10.52
CA PHE A 82 -12.41 -11.54 11.12
C PHE A 82 -13.57 -11.01 10.26
N HIS A 83 -14.47 -11.87 9.77
CA HIS A 83 -15.49 -11.62 8.73
C HIS A 83 -15.18 -12.04 7.29
N SER A 84 -14.19 -12.93 7.05
CA SER A 84 -14.00 -13.69 5.79
C SER A 84 -13.56 -12.91 4.54
N GLN A 85 -13.25 -11.61 4.67
CA GLN A 85 -12.68 -10.86 3.57
C GLN A 85 -11.15 -10.80 3.72
N ASP A 86 -10.46 -11.38 2.75
CA ASP A 86 -9.01 -11.22 2.63
C ASP A 86 -8.68 -9.73 2.47
N PHE A 87 -7.63 -9.29 3.15
CA PHE A 87 -7.08 -7.95 3.01
C PHE A 87 -5.61 -8.06 2.59
N LYS A 88 -5.29 -7.44 1.45
CA LYS A 88 -3.92 -7.34 0.94
C LYS A 88 -3.57 -5.90 0.67
N ALA A 89 -2.45 -5.46 1.23
CA ALA A 89 -1.93 -4.14 1.00
C ALA A 89 -0.40 -4.10 0.96
N LEU A 90 0.13 -3.14 0.21
CA LEU A 90 1.54 -2.80 0.17
C LEU A 90 1.78 -1.42 0.78
N LEU A 91 2.81 -1.33 1.61
CA LEU A 91 3.25 -0.08 2.23
C LEU A 91 4.55 0.40 1.59
N PHE A 92 4.54 1.64 1.16
CA PHE A 92 5.65 2.32 0.50
C PHE A 92 6.02 3.60 1.23
N GLU A 93 7.26 4.04 1.05
CA GLU A 93 7.63 5.42 1.34
C GLU A 93 6.91 6.37 0.37
N PHE A 94 6.30 7.44 0.89
CA PHE A 94 5.63 8.41 0.04
C PHE A 94 6.66 9.27 -0.70
N LEU A 95 6.65 9.21 -2.04
CA LEU A 95 7.47 10.06 -2.87
C LEU A 95 6.72 11.37 -3.21
N PRO A 96 7.17 12.53 -2.71
CA PRO A 96 6.45 13.79 -2.88
C PRO A 96 6.40 14.30 -4.34
N ASN A 97 7.26 13.79 -5.21
CA ASN A 97 7.34 14.21 -6.62
C ASN A 97 6.42 13.40 -7.56
N GLY A 98 5.56 12.52 -7.04
CA GLY A 98 4.48 11.91 -7.83
C GLY A 98 4.94 11.00 -8.99
N ASN A 99 4.00 10.69 -9.89
CA ASN A 99 4.25 9.87 -11.07
C ASN A 99 5.19 10.60 -12.06
N LEU A 100 6.04 9.83 -12.75
CA LEU A 100 6.47 10.22 -14.08
C LEU A 100 5.27 9.93 -14.99
N ASP A 101 4.65 10.96 -15.54
CA ASP A 101 3.77 10.78 -16.71
C ASP A 101 4.58 10.27 -17.91
#